data_AF-A0A7C6I0W5-F1
#
_entry.id   AF-A0A7C6I0W5-F1
#
_cell.length_a   1.000
_cell.length_b   1.000
_cell.length_c   1.000
_cell.angle_alpha   90.00
_cell.angle_beta   90.00
_cell.angle_gamma   90.00
#
_symmetry.space_group_name_H-M   'P 1'
#
loop_
_entity.id
_entity.type
_entity.pdbx_description
1 polymer ?
#
loop_
_entity_poly.entity_id
_entity_poly.type
_entity_poly.pdbx_seq_one_letter_code
_entity_poly.pdbx_strand_id
1 'polypeptide(L)'
;LKEFINTPDAQNAMKLMDEGGRNFLNRFVNGMEPMQDEYAAQALLEAINIISEGFEKVEITQEGMSKYFTHPMTIEEAKEAFEFYIEQMSKGKKRDKVRIILR
;
A
#
# COMPACT_ATOMS: atom_id res chain seq x y z
N LEU A 1 -10.54 7.51 -2.62
CA LEU A 1 -9.56 7.64 -3.73
C LEU A 1 -9.18 9.10 -4.03
N LYS A 2 -10.12 9.99 -4.40
CA LYS A 2 -9.79 11.43 -4.57
C LYS A 2 -9.12 12.05 -3.33
N GLU A 3 -9.68 11.79 -2.15
CA GLU A 3 -9.09 12.27 -0.88
C GLU A 3 -7.71 11.68 -0.61
N PHE A 4 -7.48 10.41 -0.98
CA PHE A 4 -6.19 9.74 -0.84
C PHE A 4 -5.13 10.35 -1.77
N ILE A 5 -5.47 10.63 -3.03
CA ILE A 5 -4.56 11.24 -4.00
C ILE A 5 -4.21 12.68 -3.63
N ASN A 6 -5.10 13.37 -2.92
CA ASN A 6 -4.86 14.72 -2.41
C ASN A 6 -4.01 14.77 -1.13
N THR A 7 -3.62 13.62 -0.56
CA THR A 7 -2.71 13.59 0.59
C THR A 7 -1.29 14.02 0.18
N PRO A 8 -0.52 14.64 1.10
CA PRO A 8 0.86 15.04 0.82
C PRO A 8 1.74 13.88 0.33
N ASP A 9 1.52 12.69 0.87
CA ASP A 9 2.26 11.48 0.53
C ASP A 9 1.97 11.00 -0.90
N ALA A 10 0.69 11.00 -1.30
CA ALA A 10 0.31 10.64 -2.66
C ALA A 10 0.78 11.68 -3.69
N GLN A 11 0.76 12.97 -3.32
CA GLN A 11 1.30 14.05 -4.17
C GLN A 11 2.81 13.94 -4.36
N ASN A 12 3.54 13.54 -3.32
CA ASN A 12 4.98 13.30 -3.43
C ASN A 12 5.30 12.07 -4.29
N ALA A 13 4.50 11.00 -4.19
CA ALA A 13 4.63 9.84 -5.08
C ALA A 13 4.34 10.22 -6.54
N MET A 14 3.32 11.05 -6.82
CA MET A 14 3.00 11.50 -8.18
C MET A 14 4.13 12.29 -8.85
N LYS A 15 4.92 13.06 -8.09
CA LYS A 15 6.10 13.76 -8.63
C LYS A 15 7.20 12.83 -9.14
N LEU A 16 7.17 11.56 -8.72
CA LEU A 16 8.14 10.53 -9.09
C LEU A 16 7.64 9.65 -10.25
N MET A 17 6.36 9.71 -10.60
CA MET A 17 5.79 8.99 -11.75
C MET A 17 6.24 9.61 -13.08
N ASP A 18 6.15 8.88 -14.17
CA ASP A 18 6.35 9.42 -15.52
C ASP A 18 5.19 10.35 -15.93
N GLU A 19 5.39 11.14 -17.00
CA GLU A 19 4.34 12.06 -17.49
C GLU A 19 3.06 11.33 -17.88
N GLY A 20 3.16 10.10 -18.38
CA GLY A 20 2.01 9.26 -18.74
C GLY A 20 1.11 8.95 -17.54
N GLY A 21 1.70 8.40 -16.48
CA GLY A 21 0.99 8.05 -15.24
C GLY A 21 0.41 9.26 -14.50
N ARG A 22 1.14 10.38 -14.46
CA ARG A 22 0.65 11.64 -13.86
C ARG A 22 -0.58 12.17 -14.59
N ASN A 23 -0.54 12.18 -15.92
CA ASN A 23 -1.64 12.70 -16.73
C ASN A 23 -2.90 11.83 -16.59
N PHE A 24 -2.73 10.51 -16.52
CA PHE A 24 -3.84 9.59 -16.25
C PHE A 24 -4.49 9.82 -14.88
N LEU A 25 -3.70 9.87 -13.80
CA LEU A 25 -4.23 10.11 -12.44
C LEU A 25 -4.92 11.46 -12.31
N ASN A 26 -4.36 12.51 -12.93
CA ASN A 26 -5.00 13.81 -12.94
C ASN A 26 -6.34 13.79 -13.69
N ARG A 27 -6.44 13.10 -14.83
CA ARG A 27 -7.71 12.93 -15.54
C ARG A 27 -8.73 12.15 -14.72
N PHE A 28 -8.28 11.13 -14.00
CA PHE A 28 -9.12 10.33 -13.09
C PHE A 28 -9.64 11.14 -11.89
N VAL A 29 -8.77 11.87 -11.18
CA VAL A 29 -9.16 12.71 -10.02
C VAL A 29 -10.11 13.83 -10.42
N ASN A 30 -9.93 14.40 -11.61
CA ASN A 30 -10.81 15.43 -12.12
C ASN A 30 -12.15 14.88 -12.66
N GLY A 31 -12.36 13.56 -12.60
CA GLY A 31 -13.60 12.92 -13.04
C GLY A 31 -13.82 13.02 -14.55
N MET A 32 -12.74 13.19 -15.33
CA MET A 32 -12.80 13.36 -16.78
C MET A 32 -12.91 12.04 -17.56
N GLU A 33 -12.82 10.87 -16.90
CA GLU A 33 -13.09 9.56 -17.50
C GLU A 33 -14.05 8.73 -16.62
N PRO A 34 -15.15 8.20 -17.19
CA PRO A 34 -15.94 7.18 -16.53
C PRO A 34 -15.18 5.85 -16.55
N MET A 35 -14.93 5.25 -15.38
CA MET A 35 -14.42 3.89 -15.26
C MET A 35 -15.50 2.90 -15.74
N GLN A 36 -15.54 2.62 -17.03
CA GLN A 36 -16.45 1.62 -17.60
C GLN A 36 -15.73 0.46 -18.29
N ASP A 37 -14.41 0.56 -18.51
CA ASP A 37 -13.63 -0.49 -19.18
C ASP A 37 -12.60 -1.14 -18.27
N GLU A 38 -12.38 -2.43 -18.49
CA GLU A 38 -11.36 -3.29 -17.88
C GLU A 38 -9.95 -2.64 -17.96
N TYR A 39 -9.71 -1.84 -19.00
CA TYR A 39 -8.53 -1.01 -19.20
C TYR A 39 -8.33 0.07 -18.12
N ALA A 40 -9.39 0.70 -17.62
CA ALA A 40 -9.29 1.73 -16.59
C ALA A 40 -8.96 1.12 -15.22
N ALA A 41 -9.41 -0.10 -14.95
CA ALA A 41 -9.02 -0.86 -13.76
C ALA A 41 -7.55 -1.31 -13.83
N GLN A 42 -7.10 -1.76 -15.00
CA GLN A 42 -5.70 -2.09 -15.28
C GLN A 42 -4.79 -0.85 -15.08
N ALA A 43 -5.17 0.30 -15.63
CA ALA A 43 -4.41 1.54 -15.52
C ALA A 43 -4.40 2.09 -14.08
N LEU A 44 -5.46 1.88 -13.29
CA LEU A 44 -5.46 2.19 -11.86
C LEU A 44 -4.51 1.27 -11.08
N LEU A 45 -4.50 -0.03 -11.40
CA LEU A 45 -3.57 -0.99 -10.81
C LEU A 45 -2.13 -0.66 -11.18
N GLU A 46 -1.86 -0.26 -12.42
CA GLU A 46 -0.56 0.21 -12.86
C GLU A 46 -0.17 1.52 -12.17
N ALA A 47 -1.08 2.48 -12.03
CA ALA A 47 -0.80 3.72 -11.29
C ALA A 47 -0.53 3.45 -9.80
N ILE A 48 -1.28 2.53 -9.18
CA ILE A 48 -1.02 2.04 -7.82
C ILE A 48 0.33 1.33 -7.77
N ASN A 49 0.67 0.51 -8.77
CA ASN A 49 1.94 -0.20 -8.85
C ASN A 49 3.12 0.75 -9.07
N ILE A 50 3.00 1.79 -9.89
CA ILE A 50 4.04 2.80 -10.11
C ILE A 50 4.20 3.67 -8.85
N ILE A 51 3.09 4.05 -8.20
CA ILE A 51 3.12 4.64 -6.86
C ILE A 51 3.79 3.67 -5.87
N SER A 52 3.58 2.37 -6.04
CA SER A 52 4.16 1.27 -5.25
C SER A 52 5.54 0.80 -5.68
N GLU A 53 6.09 1.20 -6.82
CA GLU A 53 7.45 0.84 -7.25
C GLU A 53 8.50 1.59 -6.41
N GLY A 54 8.05 2.57 -5.63
CA GLY A 54 8.79 3.14 -4.51
C GLY A 54 8.54 2.46 -3.15
N PHE A 55 7.49 1.64 -3.01
CA PHE A 55 7.05 1.00 -1.77
C PHE A 55 7.38 -0.50 -1.75
N GLU A 56 7.96 -0.97 -0.65
CA GLU A 56 8.18 -2.39 -0.44
C GLU A 56 6.95 -3.03 0.18
N LYS A 57 6.23 -3.82 -0.61
CA LYS A 57 5.04 -4.56 -0.15
C LYS A 57 5.41 -5.58 0.92
N VAL A 58 4.64 -5.62 2.00
CA VAL A 58 4.65 -6.66 3.04
C VAL A 58 3.25 -7.25 3.13
N GLU A 59 3.16 -8.57 3.00
CA GLU A 59 1.89 -9.30 3.10
C GLU A 59 1.87 -10.05 4.44
N ILE A 60 0.86 -9.75 5.25
CA ILE A 60 0.56 -10.46 6.49
C ILE A 60 -0.54 -11.46 6.20
N THR A 61 -0.27 -12.73 6.50
CA THR A 61 -1.23 -13.82 6.33
C THR A 61 -1.63 -14.41 7.67
N GLN A 62 -2.82 -15.01 7.74
CA GLN A 62 -3.28 -15.73 8.92
C GLN A 62 -2.29 -16.85 9.37
N GLU A 63 -1.72 -17.59 8.42
CA GLU A 63 -0.67 -18.60 8.70
C GLU A 63 0.64 -18.00 9.21
N GLY A 64 0.97 -16.78 8.78
CA GLY A 64 2.11 -16.04 9.31
C GLY A 64 1.86 -15.65 10.76
N MET A 65 0.68 -15.10 11.03
CA MET A 65 0.27 -14.68 12.38
C MET A 65 0.20 -15.84 13.37
N SER A 66 -0.27 -17.02 12.98
CA SER A 66 -0.40 -18.16 13.90
C SER A 66 0.93 -18.60 14.54
N LYS A 67 2.06 -18.26 13.93
CA LYS A 67 3.41 -18.49 14.49
C LYS A 67 3.79 -17.53 15.62
N TYR A 68 3.13 -16.39 15.70
CA TYR A 68 3.38 -15.35 16.69
C TYR A 68 2.29 -15.30 17.76
N PHE A 69 1.06 -15.70 17.44
CA PHE A 69 -0.08 -15.82 18.37
C PHE A 69 -0.27 -17.28 18.84
N THR A 70 0.69 -17.82 19.57
CA THR A 70 0.79 -19.27 19.86
C THR A 70 0.06 -19.74 21.12
N HIS A 71 -0.32 -18.82 22.00
CA HIS A 71 -0.99 -19.09 23.27
C HIS A 71 -1.97 -17.96 23.61
N PRO A 72 -2.87 -18.13 24.60
CA PRO A 72 -3.65 -17.02 25.13
C PRO A 72 -2.72 -15.88 25.58
N MET A 73 -3.08 -14.65 25.22
CA MET A 73 -2.27 -13.45 25.45
C MET A 73 -3.14 -12.35 26.04
N THR A 74 -2.53 -11.49 26.84
CA THR A 74 -3.08 -10.18 27.18
C THR A 74 -3.07 -9.25 25.96
N ILE A 75 -3.80 -8.14 26.05
CA ILE A 75 -3.86 -7.14 24.97
C ILE A 75 -2.46 -6.60 24.64
N GLU A 76 -1.66 -6.33 25.66
CA GLU A 76 -0.30 -5.80 25.53
C GLU A 76 0.63 -6.81 24.87
N GLU A 77 0.61 -8.07 25.30
CA GLU A 77 1.40 -9.15 24.68
C GLU A 77 1.03 -9.35 23.20
N ALA A 78 -0.26 -9.25 22.86
CA ALA A 78 -0.73 -9.35 21.48
C ALA A 78 -0.21 -8.19 20.60
N LYS A 79 -0.16 -6.97 21.15
CA LYS A 79 0.43 -5.80 20.44
C LYS A 79 1.92 -6.00 20.20
N GLU A 80 2.66 -6.41 21.22
CA GLU A 80 4.11 -6.67 21.13
C GLU A 80 4.42 -7.78 20.11
N ALA A 81 3.66 -8.87 20.13
CA ALA A 81 3.82 -9.97 19.16
C ALA A 81 3.58 -9.50 17.71
N PHE A 82 2.57 -8.65 17.50
CA PHE A 82 2.27 -8.09 16.18
C PHE A 82 3.34 -7.11 15.70
N GLU A 83 3.82 -6.24 16.60
CA GLU A 83 4.91 -5.31 16.31
C GLU A 83 6.18 -6.06 15.91
N PHE A 84 6.56 -7.07 16.69
CA PHE A 84 7.71 -7.92 16.38
C PHE A 84 7.57 -8.62 15.03
N TYR A 85 6.38 -9.13 14.71
CA TYR A 85 6.12 -9.74 13.41
C TYR A 85 6.28 -8.75 12.25
N ILE A 86 5.73 -7.53 12.37
CA ILE A 86 5.90 -6.47 11.36
C ILE A 86 7.38 -6.13 11.18
N GLU A 87 8.15 -6.03 12.27
CA GLU A 87 9.59 -5.76 12.19
C GLU A 87 10.35 -6.86 11.45
N GLN A 88 10.04 -8.14 11.72
CA GLN A 88 10.66 -9.24 10.99
C GLN A 88 10.33 -9.22 9.50
N MET A 89 9.07 -8.95 9.15
CA MET A 89 8.63 -8.86 7.75
C MET A 89 9.19 -7.64 7.01
N SER A 90 9.54 -6.60 7.76
CA SER A 90 10.06 -5.33 7.25
C SER A 90 11.59 -5.22 7.35
N LYS A 91 12.27 -6.28 7.77
CA LYS A 91 13.72 -6.28 7.98
C LYS A 91 14.45 -6.03 6.67
N GLY A 92 15.36 -5.04 6.67
CA GLY A 92 16.12 -4.63 5.49
C GLY A 92 15.35 -3.71 4.53
N LYS A 93 14.07 -3.45 4.79
CA LYS A 93 13.22 -2.56 4.00
C LYS A 93 13.31 -1.13 4.51
N LYS A 94 13.16 -0.15 3.62
CA LYS A 94 13.03 1.25 4.02
C LYS A 94 11.66 1.48 4.68
N ARG A 95 11.63 1.81 5.98
CA ARG A 95 10.40 1.92 6.80
C ARG A 95 9.36 2.88 6.22
N ASP A 96 9.79 4.02 5.69
CA ASP A 96 8.97 5.02 5.00
C ASP A 96 8.34 4.49 3.70
N LYS A 97 8.86 3.37 3.21
CA LYS A 97 8.43 2.70 2.00
C LYS A 97 7.64 1.41 2.26
N VAL A 98 7.40 0.99 3.49
CA VAL A 98 6.64 -0.26 3.74
C VAL A 98 5.14 -0.02 3.68
N ARG A 99 4.43 -0.88 2.93
CA ARG A 99 2.96 -0.94 2.92
C ARG A 99 2.51 -2.36 3.28
N ILE A 100 1.68 -2.46 4.31
CA ILE A 100 1.20 -3.72 4.87
C ILE A 100 -0.18 -4.03 4.32
N ILE A 101 -0.36 -5.25 3.81
CA ILE A 101 -1.66 -5.78 3.38
C ILE A 101 -1.98 -7.00 4.25
N LEU A 102 -3.20 -7.03 4.79
CA LEU A 102 -3.75 -8.17 5.53
C LEU A 102 -4.50 -9.08 4.56
N ARG A 103 -4.23 -10.38 4.59
CA ARG A 103 -4.97 -11.41 3.86
C ARG A 103 -5.34 -12.59 4.75
#